data_AF-A0A1M4VDB4-F1
#
_entry.id   AF-A0A1M4VDB4-F1
#
_cell.length_a   1.000
_cell.length_b   1.000
_cell.length_c   1.000
_cell.angle_alpha   90.00
_cell.angle_beta   90.00
_cell.angle_gamma   90.00
#
_symmetry.space_group_name_H-M   'P 1'
#
loop_
_entity.id
_entity.type
_entity.pdbx_description
1 polymer ?
#
loop_
_entity_poly.entity_id
_entity_poly.type
_entity_poly.pdbx_seq_one_letter_code
_entity_poly.pdbx_strand_id
1 'polypeptide(L)'
;MYAADSWNCSERESEEILKARDARLSILGICFGGQVIARSFGGIVPRAPHYEIGWHPVDSYGESLIPGGDWFQFHYDRGTTPPLARTLASSPKALQAFQMDTLLSLQFHPEVNVSVFRTWLDAGADVELGSL
;
A
#
# COMPACT_ATOMS: atom_id res chain seq x y z
N MET A 1 25.47 -8.44 -6.89
CA MET A 1 25.17 -7.83 -5.58
C MET A 1 24.52 -6.49 -5.89
N TYR A 2 23.20 -6.48 -6.07
CA TYR A 2 22.46 -5.24 -6.37
C TYR A 2 22.24 -4.50 -5.06
N ALA A 3 22.58 -3.21 -5.05
CA ALA A 3 22.51 -2.33 -3.89
C ALA A 3 21.09 -2.30 -3.31
N ALA A 4 20.97 -2.44 -1.99
CA ALA A 4 19.73 -2.30 -1.24
C ALA A 4 19.36 -0.81 -0.98
N ASP A 5 20.12 0.14 -1.54
CA ASP A 5 20.21 1.50 -1.02
C ASP A 5 19.74 2.59 -2.00
N SER A 6 18.56 2.45 -2.60
CA SER A 6 17.95 3.57 -3.35
C SER A 6 16.52 3.94 -2.92
N TRP A 7 16.14 3.64 -1.67
CA TRP A 7 14.90 4.11 -1.04
C TRP A 7 15.08 5.41 -0.24
N ASN A 8 15.76 6.41 -0.81
CA ASN A 8 15.91 7.73 -0.16
C ASN A 8 14.60 8.54 -0.11
N CYS A 9 13.55 8.11 -0.81
CA CYS A 9 12.26 8.80 -0.94
C CYS A 9 11.23 8.42 0.15
N SER A 10 11.66 7.96 1.32
CA SER A 10 10.72 7.55 2.40
C SER A 10 11.10 7.99 3.81
N GLU A 11 12.28 8.61 4.01
CA GLU A 11 12.72 9.05 5.34
C GLU A 11 11.86 10.21 5.84
N ARG A 12 11.67 11.23 5.00
CA ARG A 12 10.84 12.40 5.33
C ARG A 12 9.39 12.01 5.59
N GLU A 13 8.82 11.15 4.76
CA GLU A 13 7.45 10.66 4.90
C GLU A 13 7.31 9.84 6.20
N SER A 14 8.31 9.03 6.54
CA SER A 14 8.33 8.28 7.80
C SER A 14 8.37 9.22 9.00
N GLU A 15 9.18 10.28 8.96
CA GLU A 15 9.22 11.29 10.03
C GLU A 15 7.85 11.96 10.23
N GLU A 16 7.16 12.31 9.16
CA GLU A 16 5.82 12.91 9.25
C GLU A 16 4.77 11.93 9.80
N ILE A 17 4.86 10.65 9.41
CA ILE A 17 4.00 9.59 9.97
C ILE A 17 4.24 9.45 11.48
N LEU A 18 5.49 9.46 11.94
CA LEU A 18 5.83 9.37 13.35
C LEU A 18 5.31 10.58 14.14
N LYS A 19 5.51 11.80 13.62
CA LYS A 19 4.97 13.04 14.22
C LYS A 19 3.43 13.00 14.32
N ALA A 20 2.76 12.59 13.25
CA ALA A 20 1.31 12.50 13.21
C ALA A 20 0.77 11.43 14.18
N ARG A 21 1.48 10.29 14.31
CA ARG A 21 1.17 9.27 15.31
C ARG A 21 1.31 9.80 16.73
N ASP A 22 2.39 10.53 17.04
CA ASP A 22 2.60 11.09 18.38
C ASP A 22 1.57 12.17 18.73
N ALA A 23 1.09 12.90 17.72
CA ALA A 23 -0.04 13.83 17.82
C ALA A 23 -1.42 13.14 17.83
N ARG A 24 -1.48 11.80 17.77
CA ARG A 24 -2.71 10.98 17.72
C ARG A 24 -3.65 11.33 16.56
N LEU A 25 -3.09 11.74 15.42
CA LEU A 25 -3.85 11.96 14.21
C LEU A 25 -4.24 10.64 13.56
N SER A 26 -5.34 10.64 12.83
CA SER A 26 -5.72 9.50 11.99
C SER A 26 -4.95 9.55 10.68
N ILE A 27 -4.36 8.43 10.27
CA ILE A 27 -3.55 8.32 9.05
C ILE A 27 -4.08 7.17 8.21
N LEU A 28 -4.27 7.44 6.92
CA LEU A 28 -4.57 6.43 5.91
C LEU A 28 -3.40 6.37 4.93
N GLY A 29 -2.77 5.21 4.83
CA GLY A 29 -1.77 4.91 3.80
C GLY A 29 -2.35 3.98 2.74
N ILE A 30 -2.25 4.36 1.47
CA ILE A 30 -2.70 3.57 0.33
C ILE A 30 -1.50 3.21 -0.53
N CYS A 31 -1.41 1.93 -0.94
CA CYS A 31 -0.34 1.37 -1.76
C CYS A 31 1.04 1.74 -1.19
N PHE A 32 1.83 2.56 -1.89
CA PHE A 32 3.13 3.02 -1.40
C PHE A 32 3.04 3.72 -0.03
N GLY A 33 2.00 4.52 0.23
CA GLY A 33 1.81 5.14 1.54
C GLY A 33 1.64 4.12 2.67
N GLY A 34 0.94 3.03 2.40
CA GLY A 34 0.80 1.90 3.34
C GLY A 34 2.12 1.18 3.60
N GLN A 35 3.00 1.12 2.61
CA GLN A 35 4.35 0.57 2.72
C GLN A 35 5.28 1.46 3.54
N VAL A 36 5.18 2.78 3.42
CA VAL A 36 5.90 3.71 4.28
C VAL A 36 5.48 3.50 5.74
N ILE A 37 4.16 3.46 6.03
CA ILE A 37 3.66 3.15 7.38
C ILE A 37 4.23 1.83 7.89
N ALA A 38 4.21 0.77 7.07
CA ALA A 38 4.74 -0.53 7.48
C ALA A 38 6.23 -0.43 7.90
N ARG A 39 7.06 0.25 7.10
CA ARG A 39 8.49 0.45 7.41
C ARG A 39 8.70 1.30 8.67
N SER A 40 7.95 2.39 8.85
CA SER A 40 8.10 3.29 10.00
C SER A 40 7.86 2.57 11.34
N PHE A 41 7.12 1.46 11.34
CA PHE A 41 6.78 0.69 12.53
C PHE A 41 7.41 -0.72 12.56
N GLY A 42 8.52 -0.93 11.85
CA GLY A 42 9.33 -2.14 11.95
C GLY A 42 8.90 -3.30 11.04
N GLY A 43 7.98 -3.06 10.10
CA GLY A 43 7.75 -3.95 8.97
C GLY A 43 8.84 -3.81 7.90
N ILE A 44 8.90 -4.77 6.98
CA ILE A 44 9.74 -4.71 5.79
C ILE A 44 8.87 -4.68 4.54
N VAL A 45 9.42 -4.13 3.45
CA VAL A 45 8.73 -4.04 2.15
C VAL A 45 9.69 -4.55 1.07
N PRO A 46 9.81 -5.87 0.90
CA PRO A 46 10.56 -6.46 -0.20
C PRO A 46 9.75 -6.47 -1.51
N ARG A 47 10.47 -6.72 -2.61
CA ARG A 47 9.88 -7.09 -3.89
C ARG A 47 8.94 -8.29 -3.71
N ALA A 48 7.73 -8.19 -4.25
CA ALA A 48 6.79 -9.31 -4.23
C ALA A 48 7.26 -10.40 -5.21
N PRO A 49 7.21 -11.69 -4.85
CA PRO A 49 7.48 -12.79 -5.78
C PRO A 49 6.51 -12.84 -6.96
N HIS A 50 5.29 -12.35 -6.74
CA HIS A 50 4.24 -12.22 -7.75
C HIS A 50 3.59 -10.85 -7.59
N TYR A 51 3.54 -10.09 -8.68
CA TYR A 51 2.92 -8.77 -8.72
C TYR A 51 1.39 -8.90 -8.79
N GLU A 52 0.69 -7.87 -8.33
CA GLU A 52 -0.75 -7.75 -8.47
C GLU A 52 -1.06 -6.45 -9.21
N ILE A 53 -1.47 -6.59 -10.47
CA ILE A 53 -1.92 -5.51 -11.34
C ILE A 53 -3.35 -5.87 -11.79
N GLY A 54 -4.30 -4.96 -11.61
CA GLY A 54 -5.72 -5.18 -11.96
C GLY A 54 -6.59 -5.58 -10.75
N TRP A 55 -7.74 -6.19 -11.01
CA TRP A 55 -8.68 -6.61 -9.97
C TRP A 55 -8.28 -7.97 -9.39
N HIS A 56 -8.06 -8.05 -8.08
CA HIS A 56 -7.73 -9.29 -7.37
C HIS A 56 -8.60 -9.47 -6.13
N PRO A 57 -8.96 -10.72 -5.77
CA PRO A 57 -9.74 -10.99 -4.58
C PRO A 57 -8.91 -10.73 -3.31
N VAL A 58 -9.55 -10.12 -2.32
CA VAL A 58 -9.01 -9.88 -0.98
C VAL A 58 -9.89 -10.56 0.04
N ASP A 59 -9.25 -11.36 0.89
CA ASP A 59 -9.86 -12.01 2.05
C ASP A 59 -9.78 -11.06 3.25
N SER A 60 -10.94 -10.73 3.82
CA SER A 60 -11.04 -9.88 5.00
C SER A 60 -11.19 -10.68 6.29
N TYR A 61 -10.65 -10.15 7.37
CA TYR A 61 -10.66 -10.75 8.70
C TYR A 61 -11.45 -9.89 9.70
N GLY A 62 -12.36 -10.55 10.43
CA GLY A 62 -13.19 -9.92 11.46
C GLY A 62 -14.38 -9.15 10.91
N GLU A 63 -15.06 -8.39 11.78
CA GLU A 63 -16.27 -7.64 11.43
C GLU A 63 -15.93 -6.22 10.93
N SER A 64 -15.99 -6.06 9.60
CA SER A 64 -16.55 -4.93 8.87
C SER A 64 -15.80 -3.60 8.66
N LEU A 65 -14.47 -3.48 8.85
CA LEU A 65 -13.77 -2.27 8.35
C LEU A 65 -13.43 -2.36 6.85
N ILE A 66 -12.97 -3.52 6.40
CA ILE A 66 -12.60 -3.78 5.00
C ILE A 66 -13.51 -4.90 4.49
N PRO A 67 -14.40 -4.69 3.50
CA PRO A 67 -15.16 -5.79 2.96
C PRO A 67 -14.25 -6.68 2.09
N GLY A 68 -14.46 -8.00 2.19
CA GLY A 68 -13.84 -8.94 1.25
C GLY A 68 -14.44 -8.78 -0.15
N GLY A 69 -13.68 -9.17 -1.17
CA GLY A 69 -14.08 -9.06 -2.57
C GLY A 69 -12.95 -8.56 -3.47
N ASP A 70 -13.29 -8.20 -4.70
CA ASP A 70 -12.33 -7.74 -5.69
C ASP A 70 -11.96 -6.27 -5.46
N TRP A 71 -10.66 -6.03 -5.34
CA TRP A 71 -10.09 -4.69 -5.24
C TRP A 71 -9.04 -4.45 -6.32
N PHE A 72 -8.91 -3.21 -6.75
CA PHE A 72 -7.89 -2.83 -7.72
C PHE A 72 -6.51 -2.77 -7.08
N GLN A 73 -5.55 -3.47 -7.69
CA GLN A 73 -4.16 -3.57 -7.27
C GLN A 73 -3.26 -2.94 -8.33
N PHE A 74 -2.23 -2.24 -7.87
CA PHE A 74 -1.15 -1.78 -8.73
C PHE A 74 0.17 -1.74 -7.96
N HIS A 75 0.68 -2.92 -7.59
CA HIS A 75 1.90 -3.00 -6.80
C HIS A 75 2.82 -4.12 -7.24
N TYR A 76 4.11 -3.88 -6.99
CA TYR A 76 5.18 -4.82 -7.25
C TYR A 76 5.93 -5.24 -5.99
N ASP A 77 5.73 -4.51 -4.90
CA ASP A 77 6.36 -4.73 -3.60
C ASP A 77 5.26 -5.01 -2.58
N ARG A 78 5.57 -5.79 -1.55
CA ARG A 78 4.59 -6.14 -0.51
C ARG A 78 5.13 -5.88 0.88
N GLY A 79 4.33 -5.28 1.75
CA GLY A 79 4.67 -5.09 3.15
C GLY A 79 4.47 -6.35 4.00
N THR A 80 5.17 -6.42 5.12
CA THR A 80 4.85 -7.34 6.22
C THR A 80 4.07 -6.62 7.30
N THR A 81 3.25 -7.34 8.07
CA THR A 81 2.51 -6.76 9.20
C THR A 81 3.51 -6.29 10.27
N PRO A 82 3.47 -5.02 10.69
CA PRO A 82 4.28 -4.54 11.81
C PRO A 82 3.97 -5.30 13.12
N PRO A 83 4.93 -5.45 14.06
CA PRO A 83 4.75 -6.27 15.26
C PRO A 83 3.54 -5.93 16.15
N LEU A 84 3.12 -4.66 16.16
CA LEU A 84 1.99 -4.18 16.97
C LEU A 84 0.72 -3.93 16.14
N ALA A 85 0.75 -4.25 14.85
CA ALA A 85 -0.38 -4.07 13.96
C ALA A 85 -1.26 -5.33 13.93
N ARG A 86 -2.57 -5.10 13.78
CA ARG A 86 -3.54 -6.15 13.48
C ARG A 86 -3.74 -6.24 11.98
N THR A 87 -3.47 -7.41 11.39
CA THR A 87 -3.85 -7.71 10.01
C THR A 87 -5.38 -7.70 9.90
N LEU A 88 -5.90 -6.94 8.93
CA LEU A 88 -7.32 -6.84 8.64
C LEU A 88 -7.72 -7.57 7.37
N ALA A 89 -6.81 -7.68 6.40
CA ALA A 89 -7.08 -8.36 5.15
C ALA A 89 -5.80 -8.88 4.52
N SER A 90 -5.90 -9.96 3.74
CA SER A 90 -4.80 -10.48 2.95
C SER A 90 -5.27 -11.12 1.65
N SER A 91 -4.31 -11.55 0.85
CA SER A 91 -4.49 -12.40 -0.33
C SER A 91 -3.46 -13.54 -0.23
N PRO A 92 -3.52 -14.56 -1.11
CA PRO A 92 -2.45 -15.55 -1.19
C PRO A 92 -1.06 -14.96 -1.50
N LYS A 93 -0.99 -13.73 -2.03
CA LYS A 93 0.25 -13.10 -2.50
C LYS A 93 0.82 -12.05 -1.55
N ALA A 94 -0.02 -11.36 -0.79
CA ALA A 94 0.38 -10.20 0.01
C ALA A 94 -0.57 -9.91 1.19
N LEU A 95 -0.02 -9.20 2.19
CA LEU A 95 -0.79 -8.43 3.15
C LEU A 95 -1.58 -7.35 2.41
N GLN A 96 -2.89 -7.25 2.66
CA GLN A 96 -3.76 -6.32 1.94
C GLN A 96 -4.20 -5.15 2.80
N ALA A 97 -4.41 -5.36 4.11
CA ALA A 97 -4.67 -4.28 5.04
C ALA A 97 -4.20 -4.61 6.45
N PHE A 98 -3.75 -3.59 7.18
CA PHE A 98 -3.52 -3.68 8.62
C PHE A 98 -3.92 -2.38 9.32
N GLN A 99 -4.16 -2.48 10.61
CA GLN A 99 -4.45 -1.35 11.49
C GLN A 99 -3.51 -1.36 12.70
N MET A 100 -3.08 -0.17 13.11
CA MET A 100 -2.35 0.04 14.35
C MET A 100 -2.78 1.38 14.94
N ASP A 101 -3.39 1.38 16.13
CA ASP A 101 -4.00 2.58 16.72
C ASP A 101 -4.96 3.30 15.74
N THR A 102 -4.68 4.56 15.41
CA THR A 102 -5.42 5.41 14.47
C THR A 102 -4.89 5.33 13.03
N LEU A 103 -3.95 4.42 12.77
CA LEU A 103 -3.35 4.20 11.45
C LEU A 103 -4.07 3.06 10.73
N LEU A 104 -4.47 3.31 9.48
CA LEU A 104 -4.96 2.31 8.56
C LEU A 104 -4.04 2.24 7.33
N SER A 105 -3.60 1.05 6.99
CA SER A 105 -2.79 0.80 5.80
C SER A 105 -3.52 -0.14 4.86
N LEU A 106 -3.58 0.22 3.58
CA LEU A 106 -4.20 -0.52 2.49
C LEU A 106 -3.16 -0.72 1.38
N GLN A 107 -3.00 -1.95 0.90
CA GLN A 107 -2.13 -2.24 -0.24
C GLN A 107 -2.85 -1.99 -1.58
N PHE A 108 -4.18 -2.18 -1.60
CA PHE A 108 -5.05 -1.96 -2.74
C PHE A 108 -5.54 -0.50 -2.82
N HIS A 109 -6.16 -0.16 -3.95
CA HIS A 109 -6.65 1.17 -4.27
C HIS A 109 -8.19 1.25 -4.17
N PRO A 110 -8.76 1.58 -3.00
CA PRO A 110 -10.21 1.74 -2.86
C PRO A 110 -10.76 2.95 -3.62
N GLU A 111 -9.91 3.91 -3.97
CA GLU A 111 -10.24 5.11 -4.73
C GLU A 111 -10.40 4.86 -6.23
N VAL A 112 -9.88 3.74 -6.73
CA VAL A 112 -9.92 3.43 -8.16
C VAL A 112 -11.26 2.82 -8.53
N ASN A 113 -11.97 3.54 -9.39
CA ASN A 113 -13.09 3.03 -10.17
C ASN A 113 -12.75 3.09 -11.66
N VAL A 114 -13.66 2.63 -12.54
CA VAL A 114 -13.44 2.60 -13.99
C VAL A 114 -13.07 3.97 -14.56
N SER A 115 -13.64 5.07 -14.06
CA SER A 115 -13.28 6.42 -14.53
C SER A 115 -11.87 6.83 -14.13
N VAL A 116 -11.47 6.57 -12.87
CA VAL A 116 -10.10 6.86 -12.40
C VAL A 116 -9.08 6.01 -13.15
N PHE A 117 -9.38 4.73 -13.36
CA PHE A 117 -8.51 3.82 -14.11
C PHE A 117 -8.31 4.29 -15.56
N ARG A 118 -9.35 4.80 -16.22
CA ARG A 118 -9.22 5.40 -17.56
C ARG A 118 -8.30 6.62 -17.55
N THR A 119 -8.45 7.51 -16.57
CA THR A 119 -7.53 8.65 -16.42
C THR A 119 -6.08 8.21 -16.22
N TRP A 120 -5.83 7.12 -15.50
CA TRP A 120 -4.47 6.58 -15.33
C TRP A 120 -3.90 6.01 -16.64
N LEU A 121 -4.73 5.33 -17.43
CA LEU A 121 -4.33 4.82 -18.74
C LEU A 121 -4.01 5.97 -19.70
N ASP A 122 -4.85 7.00 -19.73
CA ASP A 122 -4.65 8.16 -20.59
C ASP A 122 -3.37 8.93 -20.19
N ALA A 123 -3.16 9.15 -18.90
CA ALA A 123 -1.95 9.79 -18.39
C ALA A 123 -0.67 8.94 -18.60
N GLY A 124 -0.78 7.61 -18.52
CA GLY A 124 0.34 6.70 -18.77
C GLY A 124 0.70 6.57 -20.25
N ALA A 125 -0.29 6.66 -21.14
CA ALA A 125 -0.09 6.66 -22.59
C ALA A 125 0.63 7.93 -23.08
N ASP A 126 0.41 9.08 -22.44
CA ASP A 126 1.13 10.32 -22.76
C ASP A 126 2.63 10.25 -22.41
N VAL A 127 3.02 9.44 -21.42
CA VAL A 127 4.44 9.27 -21.05
C VAL A 127 5.19 8.41 -22.09
N GLU A 128 4.52 7.45 -22.74
CA GLU A 128 5.14 6.66 -23.82
C GLU A 128 5.22 7.42 -25.16
N LEU A 129 4.32 8.37 -25.45
CA LEU A 129 4.39 9.18 -26.67
C LEU A 129 5.34 10.40 -26.55
N GLY A 130 5.71 10.80 -25.35
CA GLY A 130 6.71 11.85 -25.10
C GLY A 130 8.17 11.36 -25.13
N SER A 131 8.40 10.07 -25.35
CA SER A 131 9.73 9.45 -25.36
C SER A 131 10.05 8.65 -26.65
N LEU A 132 9.33 8.94 -27.75
CA LEU A 132 9.65 8.49 -29.11
C LEU A 132 10.05 9.67 -30.02
#